data_AF-A0A2D9RXA2-F1
#
_entry.id   AF-A0A2D9RXA2-F1
#
_cell.length_a   1.000
_cell.length_b   1.000
_cell.length_c   1.000
_cell.angle_alpha   90.00
_cell.angle_beta   90.00
_cell.angle_gamma   90.00
#
_symmetry.space_group_name_H-M   'P 1'
#
loop_
_entity.id
_entity.type
_entity.pdbx_description
1 polymer ?
#
loop_
_entity_poly.entity_id
_entity_poly.type
_entity_poly.pdbx_seq_one_letter_code
_entity_poly.pdbx_strand_id
1 'polypeptide(L)' 'QKRWHASQAMPDLMALSPRIEVRSNWLIYLEEFAVAAAKYGMQCEIAEVNSQQPALTPFEQKYQDSGQQCWHLLGAMVQ' A
#
# COMPACT_ATOMS: atom_id res chain seq x y z
N GLN A 1 -13.13 10.51 -6.39
CA GLN A 1 -12.25 9.65 -5.57
C GLN A 1 -10.82 10.18 -5.72
N LYS A 2 -10.06 10.40 -4.63
CA LYS A 2 -8.66 10.88 -4.71
C LYS A 2 -7.72 9.69 -4.52
N ARG A 3 -6.94 9.35 -5.55
CA ARG A 3 -5.92 8.30 -5.49
C ARG A 3 -4.58 8.94 -5.09
N TRP A 4 -3.96 8.46 -4.00
CA TRP A 4 -2.68 8.99 -3.54
C TRP A 4 -1.59 8.99 -4.63
N HIS A 5 -1.50 7.90 -5.39
CA HIS A 5 -0.55 7.76 -6.51
C HIS A 5 -0.80 8.71 -7.69
N ALA A 6 -1.96 9.37 -7.75
CA ALA A 6 -2.32 10.37 -8.75
C ALA A 6 -2.47 11.78 -8.15
N SER A 7 -1.96 11.99 -6.92
CA SER A 7 -2.02 13.26 -6.22
C SER A 7 -0.77 14.12 -6.45
N GLN A 8 -0.91 15.43 -6.29
CA GLN A 8 0.23 16.37 -6.35
C GLN A 8 1.27 16.10 -5.25
N ALA A 9 0.91 15.42 -4.17
CA ALA A 9 1.81 15.08 -3.08
C ALA A 9 2.67 13.82 -3.35
N MET A 10 2.42 13.10 -4.45
CA MET A 10 3.14 11.86 -4.75
C MET A 10 4.66 12.06 -4.86
N PRO A 11 5.19 13.09 -5.56
CA PRO A 11 6.64 13.31 -5.62
C PRO A 11 7.27 13.51 -4.24
N ASP A 12 6.65 14.34 -3.39
CA ASP A 12 7.13 14.60 -2.03
C ASP A 12 7.04 13.33 -1.16
N LEU A 13 5.95 12.58 -1.27
CA LEU A 13 5.78 11.30 -0.57
C LEU A 13 6.90 10.32 -0.92
N MET A 14 7.23 10.17 -2.20
CA MET A 14 8.30 9.28 -2.65
C MET A 14 9.68 9.78 -2.21
N ALA A 15 9.94 11.09 -2.27
CA ALA A 15 11.22 11.66 -1.85
C ALA A 15 11.47 11.52 -0.34
N LEU A 16 10.42 11.60 0.48
CA LEU A 16 10.50 11.52 1.94
C LEU A 16 10.47 10.08 2.47
N SER A 17 10.02 9.12 1.66
CA SER A 17 9.76 7.75 2.11
C SER A 17 10.74 6.77 1.46
N PRO A 18 11.93 6.52 2.07
CA PRO A 18 12.85 5.48 1.58
C PRO A 18 12.24 4.08 1.68
N ARG A 19 11.24 3.91 2.55
CA ARG A 19 10.39 2.73 2.69
C ARG A 19 8.94 3.17 2.88
N ILE A 20 8.00 2.39 2.35
CA ILE A 20 6.58 2.64 2.52
C ILE A 20 5.82 1.32 2.70
N GLU A 21 4.81 1.32 3.56
CA GLU A 21 3.80 0.26 3.61
C GLU A 21 2.44 0.89 3.29
N VAL A 22 1.74 0.34 2.30
CA VAL A 22 0.38 0.76 1.93
C VAL A 22 -0.54 -0.43 2.10
N ARG A 23 -1.58 -0.29 2.93
CA ARG A 23 -2.55 -1.36 3.20
C ARG A 23 -3.93 -0.99 2.66
N SER A 24 -4.60 -1.96 2.04
CA SER A 24 -5.92 -1.75 1.43
C SER A 24 -6.67 -3.07 1.28
N ASN A 25 -8.00 -3.03 1.38
CA ASN A 25 -8.85 -4.16 0.95
C ASN A 25 -9.03 -4.22 -0.59
N TRP A 26 -8.43 -3.28 -1.33
CA TRP A 26 -8.61 -3.13 -2.77
C TRP A 26 -7.28 -3.37 -3.49
N LEU A 27 -7.09 -4.58 -4.01
CA LEU A 27 -5.83 -4.99 -4.65
C LEU A 27 -5.41 -4.07 -5.80
N ILE A 28 -6.34 -3.74 -6.71
CA ILE A 28 -6.05 -2.86 -7.87
C ILE A 28 -5.48 -1.50 -7.46
N TYR A 29 -5.88 -0.97 -6.29
CA TYR A 29 -5.34 0.28 -5.80
C TYR A 29 -3.85 0.17 -5.43
N LEU A 30 -3.43 -0.97 -4.88
CA LEU A 30 -2.01 -1.24 -4.59
C LEU A 30 -1.21 -1.51 -5.87
N GLU A 31 -1.80 -2.20 -6.85
CA GLU A 31 -1.17 -2.43 -8.17
C GLU A 31 -0.92 -1.10 -8.89
N GLU A 32 -1.92 -0.22 -8.95
CA GLU A 32 -1.77 1.14 -9.51
C GLU A 32 -0.71 1.95 -8.74
N PHE A 33 -0.67 1.81 -7.40
CA PHE A 33 0.34 2.46 -6.57
C PHE A 33 1.75 1.96 -6.89
N ALA A 34 1.96 0.65 -7.01
CA ALA A 34 3.25 0.05 -7.37
C ALA A 34 3.75 0.56 -8.72
N VAL A 35 2.87 0.63 -9.72
CA VAL A 35 3.21 1.16 -11.06
C VAL A 35 3.67 2.61 -10.98
N ALA A 36 3.00 3.44 -10.17
CA ALA A 36 3.39 4.83 -9.98
C ALA A 36 4.70 4.96 -9.20
N ALA A 37 4.86 4.22 -8.10
CA ALA A 37 6.06 4.23 -7.26
C ALA A 37 7.32 3.80 -8.04
N ALA A 38 7.18 2.82 -8.95
CA ALA A 38 8.27 2.38 -9.83
C ALA A 38 8.82 3.52 -10.72
N LYS A 39 8.02 4.54 -11.05
CA LYS A 39 8.49 5.72 -11.80
C LYS A 39 9.47 6.60 -11.01
N TYR A 40 9.51 6.42 -9.69
CA TYR A 40 10.43 7.10 -8.78
C TYR A 40 11.58 6.20 -8.32
N GLY A 41 11.74 5.00 -8.90
CA GLY A 41 12.80 4.06 -8.55
C GLY A 41 12.52 3.20 -7.32
N MET A 42 11.28 3.23 -6.80
CA MET A 42 10.87 2.36 -5.70
C MET A 42 10.50 0.97 -6.22
N GLN A 43 11.06 -0.07 -5.60
CA GLN A 43 10.63 -1.45 -5.80
C GLN A 43 9.55 -1.81 -4.78
N CYS A 44 8.49 -2.47 -5.23
CA CYS A 44 7.35 -2.81 -4.40
C CYS A 44 7.01 -4.30 -4.50
N GLU A 45 6.64 -4.90 -3.38
CA GLU A 45 6.09 -6.24 -3.28
C GLU A 45 4.66 -6.14 -2.72
N ILE A 46 3.73 -6.90 -3.29
CA ILE A 46 2.34 -6.97 -2.82
C ILE A 46 2.07 -8.38 -2.31
N ALA A 47 1.47 -8.46 -1.13
CA ALA A 47 1.07 -9.72 -0.52
C ALA A 47 -0.25 -9.58 0.26
N GLU A 48 -0.81 -10.72 0.64
CA GLU A 48 -1.97 -10.78 1.52
C GLU A 48 -1.56 -10.42 2.95
N VAL A 49 -2.37 -9.59 3.61
CA VAL A 49 -2.24 -9.38 5.06
C VAL A 49 -2.67 -10.67 5.75
N ASN A 50 -1.80 -11.20 6.60
CA ASN A 50 -2.12 -12.37 7.40
C ASN A 50 -3.24 -12.04 8.39
N SER A 51 -4.42 -12.61 8.18
CA SER A 51 -5.61 -12.42 9.03
C SER A 51 -5.47 -13.03 10.43
N GLN A 52 -4.45 -13.85 10.68
CA GLN A 52 -4.11 -14.36 12.01
C GLN A 52 -3.29 -13.36 12.83
N GLN A 53 -2.75 -12.31 12.21
CA GLN A 53 -2.08 -11.23 12.93
C GLN A 53 -3.10 -10.18 13.37
N PRO A 54 -2.88 -9.54 14.54
CA PRO A 54 -3.73 -8.43 14.98
C PRO A 54 -3.81 -7.34 13.90
N ALA A 55 -5.04 -6.91 13.59
CA ALA A 55 -5.26 -5.77 12.71
C ALA A 55 -4.52 -4.53 13.25
N LEU A 56 -3.86 -3.78 12.37
CA LEU A 56 -3.19 -2.53 12.78
C LEU A 56 -4.19 -1.40 13.00
N THR A 57 -5.36 -1.46 12.34
CA THR A 57 -6.36 -0.39 12.38
C THR A 57 -7.78 -0.95 12.53
N PRO A 58 -8.74 -0.16 13.07
CA PRO A 58 -10.15 -0.56 13.09
C PRO A 58 -10.74 -0.82 11.70
N PHE A 59 -10.20 -0.17 10.65
CA PHE A 59 -10.59 -0.43 9.27
C PHE A 59 -10.23 -1.86 8.87
N GLU A 60 -8.99 -2.29 9.11
CA GLU A 60 -8.56 -3.66 8.84
C GLU A 60 -9.37 -4.68 9.64
N GLN A 61 -9.60 -4.42 10.94
CA GLN A 61 -10.39 -5.30 11.79
C GLN A 61 -11.78 -5.56 11.19
N LYS A 62 -12.45 -4.51 10.71
CA LYS A 62 -13.76 -4.63 10.04
C LYS A 62 -13.74 -5.60 8.85
N TYR A 63 -12.69 -5.55 8.01
CA TYR A 63 -12.58 -6.43 6.84
C TYR A 63 -12.20 -7.85 7.22
N GLN A 64 -11.29 -8.02 8.18
CA GLN A 64 -10.93 -9.33 8.74
C GLN A 64 -12.15 -10.03 9.35
N ASP A 65 -12.93 -9.33 10.18
CA ASP A 65 -14.14 -9.86 10.82
C ASP A 65 -15.22 -10.26 9.79
N SER A 66 -15.22 -9.60 8.63
CA SER A 66 -16.13 -9.89 7.52
C SER A 66 -15.62 -11.00 6.59
N GLY A 67 -14.48 -11.62 6.90
CA GLY A 67 -13.84 -12.64 6.05
C GLY A 67 -13.32 -12.09 4.71
N GLN A 68 -13.13 -10.78 4.61
CA GLN A 68 -12.65 -10.13 3.38
C GLN A 68 -11.14 -9.98 3.40
N GLN A 69 -10.52 -10.23 2.24
CA GLN A 69 -9.07 -10.16 2.08
C GLN A 69 -8.55 -8.72 2.17
N CYS A 70 -7.52 -8.50 2.99
CA CYS A 70 -6.72 -7.28 2.98
C CYS A 70 -5.36 -7.56 2.33
N TRP A 71 -4.82 -6.54 1.70
CA TRP A 71 -3.55 -6.58 0.98
C TRP A 71 -2.61 -5.52 1.55
N HIS A 72 -1.32 -5.79 1.47
CA HIS A 72 -0.31 -4.77 1.71
C HIS A 72 0.68 -4.70 0.55
N LEU A 73 1.22 -3.50 0.37
CA LEU A 73 2.33 -3.20 -0.51
C LEU A 73 3.49 -2.77 0.37
N LEU A 74 4.64 -3.43 0.24
CA LEU A 74 5.89 -3.05 0.88
C LEU A 74 6.82 -2.49 -0.21
N GLY A 75 7.15 -1.20 -0.10
CA GLY A 75 8.02 -0.49 -1.02
C GLY A 75 9.35 -0.10 -0.38
N ALA A 76 10.44 -0.20 -1.14
CA ALA A 76 11.77 0.25 -0.73
C ALA A 76 12.52 0.88 -1.93
N MET A 77 13.26 1.96 -1.65
CA MET A 77 14.16 2.57 -2.63
C MET A 77 15.36 1.65 -2.87
N VAL A 78 15.69 1.41 -4.13
CA VAL A 78 16.91 0.70 -4.53
C VAL A 78 18.07 1.67 -4.43
N GLN A 79 19.12 1.28 -3.72
CA GLN A 79 20.36 2.06 -3.61
C GLN A 79 21.17 2.02 -4.92
#